data_AF-A0A6I5C8D1-F1
#
_entry.id   AF-A0A6I5C8D1-F1
#
_cell.length_a   1.000
_cell.length_b   1.000
_cell.length_c   1.000
_cell.angle_alpha   90.00
_cell.angle_beta   90.00
_cell.angle_gamma   90.00
#
_symmetry.space_group_name_H-M   'P 1'
#
loop_
_entity.id
_entity.type
_entity.pdbx_description
1 polymer ?
#
loop_
_entity_poly.entity_id
_entity_poly.type
_entity_poly.pdbx_seq_one_letter_code
_entity_poly.pdbx_strand_id
1 'polypeptide(L)' 'LAAALALLLRDRRGPRPCGQLLLSPMLDDRNDTPSAHQMAGAGLWDRTANETAWTALLGERRGGPGVPPYAAPA' A
#
# COMPACT_ATOMS: atom_id res chain seq x y z
N LEU A 1 0.37 5.58 -3.64
CA LEU A 1 0.45 7.07 -3.71
C LEU A 1 -0.88 7.74 -4.05
N ALA A 2 -1.53 7.45 -5.19
CA ALA A 2 -2.79 8.12 -5.55
C ALA A 2 -3.87 8.02 -4.44
N ALA A 3 -4.09 6.83 -3.89
CA ALA A 3 -4.98 6.61 -2.74
C ALA A 3 -4.62 7.48 -1.53
N ALA A 4 -3.33 7.52 -1.15
CA ALA A 4 -2.84 8.33 -0.05
C ALA A 4 -3.09 9.83 -0.28
N LEU A 5 -2.87 10.33 -1.50
CA LEU A 5 -3.13 11.72 -1.85
C LEU A 5 -4.62 12.05 -1.76
N ALA A 6 -5.50 11.16 -2.22
CA ALA A 6 -6.95 11.37 -2.11
C ALA A 6 -7.40 11.46 -0.63
N LEU A 7 -6.88 10.60 0.24
CA LEU A 7 -7.12 10.69 1.69
C LEU A 7 -6.56 11.98 2.28
N LEU A 8 -5.33 12.35 1.92
CA LEU A 8 -4.71 13.58 2.41
C LEU A 8 -5.48 14.84 1.99
N LEU A 9 -5.96 14.89 0.75
CA LEU A 9 -6.79 15.98 0.24
C LEU A 9 -8.14 16.05 0.97
N ARG A 10 -8.78 14.91 1.22
CA ARG A 10 -10.00 14.84 2.04
C ARG A 10 -9.76 15.42 3.44
N ASP A 11 -8.72 14.96 4.12
CA ASP A 11 -8.45 15.29 5.52
C ASP A 11 -7.99 16.75 5.68
N ARG A 12 -7.31 17.30 4.67
CA ARG A 12 -6.89 18.72 4.63
C ARG A 12 -7.92 19.66 4.01
N ARG A 13 -9.12 19.18 3.65
CA ARG A 13 -10.14 19.95 2.92
C ARG A 13 -9.60 20.63 1.65
N GLY A 14 -8.72 19.93 0.95
CA GLY A 14 -8.10 20.36 -0.30
C GLY A 14 -9.03 20.22 -1.52
N PRO A 15 -8.50 20.46 -2.74
CA PRO A 15 -9.26 20.27 -3.97
C PRO A 15 -9.79 18.84 -4.08
N ARG A 16 -11.00 18.71 -4.63
CA ARG A 16 -11.64 17.40 -4.87
C ARG A 16 -11.10 16.78 -6.15
N PRO A 17 -10.51 15.57 -6.11
CA PRO A 17 -10.17 14.84 -7.32
C PRO A 17 -11.43 14.58 -8.16
N CYS A 18 -11.32 14.69 -9.48
CA CYS A 18 -12.41 14.30 -10.39
C CYS A 18 -12.57 12.78 -10.51
N GLY A 19 -11.57 12.01 -10.07
CA GLY A 19 -11.55 10.55 -10.05
C GLY A 19 -10.21 10.03 -9.56
N GLN A 20 -10.10 8.71 -9.42
CA GLN A 20 -8.86 8.02 -9.06
C GLN A 20 -8.72 6.71 -9.85
N LEU A 21 -7.57 6.52 -10.49
CA LEU A 21 -7.17 5.27 -11.12
C LEU A 21 -6.09 4.61 -10.26
N LEU A 22 -6.33 3.35 -9.87
CA LEU A 22 -5.36 2.53 -9.15
C LEU A 22 -5.05 1.28 -9.98
N LEU A 23 -3.87 1.22 -10.58
CA LEU A 23 -3.41 0.07 -11.35
C LEU A 23 -2.46 -0.76 -10.50
N SER A 24 -2.91 -1.95 -10.07
CA SER A 24 -2.17 -2.86 -9.17
C SER A 24 -1.51 -2.15 -7.98
N PRO A 25 -2.27 -1.36 -7.19
CA PRO A 25 -1.69 -0.56 -6.12
C PRO A 25 -1.20 -1.43 -4.95
N MET A 26 -0.08 -1.04 -4.34
CA MET A 26 0.26 -1.48 -2.99
C MET A 26 -0.50 -0.62 -1.98
N LEU A 27 -1.40 -1.23 -1.21
CA LEU A 27 -2.27 -0.54 -0.24
C LEU A 27 -2.09 -1.05 1.19
N ASP A 28 -1.89 -2.35 1.35
CA ASP A 28 -1.80 -3.03 2.64
C ASP A 28 -0.38 -3.59 2.82
N ASP A 29 0.27 -3.18 3.90
CA ASP A 29 1.65 -3.53 4.20
C ASP A 29 1.82 -4.86 4.94
N ARG A 30 0.72 -5.49 5.37
CA ARG A 30 0.74 -6.77 6.09
C ARG A 30 1.13 -7.95 5.22
N ASN A 31 0.94 -7.84 3.90
CA ASN A 31 1.34 -8.86 2.92
C ASN A 31 0.82 -10.29 3.22
N ASP A 32 -0.41 -10.40 3.73
CA ASP A 32 -0.99 -11.66 4.24
C ASP A 32 -2.36 -12.00 3.63
N THR A 33 -2.68 -11.41 2.47
CA THR A 33 -3.93 -11.71 1.77
C THR A 33 -3.86 -13.06 1.03
N PRO A 34 -5.00 -13.73 0.75
CA PRO A 34 -4.99 -14.99 -0.01
C PRO A 34 -4.24 -14.91 -1.35
N SER A 35 -4.39 -13.80 -2.08
CA SER A 35 -3.66 -13.59 -3.35
C SER A 35 -2.16 -13.46 -3.15
N ALA A 36 -1.71 -12.87 -2.04
CA ALA A 36 -0.29 -12.79 -1.71
C ALA A 36 0.31 -14.19 -1.48
N HIS A 37 -0.43 -15.07 -0.79
CA HIS A 37 -0.01 -16.47 -0.62
C HIS A 37 -0.05 -17.26 -1.94
N GLN A 38 -1.11 -17.11 -2.73
CA GLN A 38 -1.27 -17.81 -4.02
C GLN A 38 -0.21 -17.43 -5.06
N MET A 39 0.26 -16.19 -5.02
CA MET A 39 1.24 -15.66 -5.99
C MET A 39 2.68 -15.73 -5.47
N ALA A 40 2.95 -16.38 -4.34
CA ALA A 40 4.31 -16.55 -3.84
C ALA A 40 5.18 -17.30 -4.87
N GLY A 41 6.31 -16.70 -5.27
CA GLY A 41 7.20 -17.26 -6.29
C GLY A 41 6.68 -17.20 -7.73
N ALA A 42 5.54 -16.53 -7.99
CA ALA A 42 4.93 -16.45 -9.31
C ALA A 42 4.91 -15.01 -9.86
N GLY A 43 5.32 -14.85 -11.12
CA GLY A 43 5.33 -13.56 -11.82
C GLY A 43 6.46 -12.62 -11.40
N LEU A 44 6.44 -11.40 -11.93
CA LEU A 44 7.46 -10.38 -11.64
C LEU A 44 7.26 -9.72 -10.27
N TRP A 45 6.01 -9.62 -9.81
CA TRP A 45 5.64 -9.05 -8.53
C TRP A 45 4.97 -10.11 -7.66
N ASP A 46 5.79 -10.88 -6.98
CA ASP A 46 5.36 -11.93 -6.06
C ASP A 46 5.29 -11.42 -4.62
N ARG A 47 4.99 -12.33 -3.68
CA ARG A 47 4.94 -12.01 -2.25
C ARG A 47 6.27 -11.48 -1.72
N THR A 48 7.41 -12.03 -2.18
CA THR A 48 8.76 -11.65 -1.73
C THR A 48 9.12 -10.25 -2.20
N ALA A 49 8.79 -9.91 -3.44
CA ALA A 49 8.96 -8.56 -3.98
C ALA A 49 8.12 -7.54 -3.20
N ASN A 50 6.86 -7.88 -2.92
CA ASN A 50 5.98 -7.04 -2.11
C ASN A 50 6.51 -6.85 -0.68
N GLU A 51 7.03 -7.91 -0.08
CA GLU A 51 7.66 -7.87 1.23
C GLU A 51 8.87 -6.95 1.25
N THR A 52 9.76 -7.11 0.28
CA THR A 52 10.98 -6.30 0.12
C THR A 52 10.63 -4.81 -0.01
N ALA A 53 9.64 -4.49 -0.85
CA ALA A 53 9.21 -3.12 -1.07
C ALA A 53 8.62 -2.47 0.20
N TRP A 54 7.78 -3.19 0.95
CA TRP A 54 7.25 -2.68 2.21
C TRP A 54 8.31 -2.52 3.30
N THR A 55 9.25 -3.45 3.40
CA THR A 55 10.39 -3.34 4.32
C THR A 55 11.25 -2.13 3.99
N ALA A 56 11.52 -1.87 2.70
CA ALA A 56 12.29 -0.70 2.29
C ALA A 56 11.61 0.63 2.68
N LEU A 57 10.27 0.70 2.59
CA LEU A 57 9.51 1.90 2.92
C LEU A 57 9.31 2.10 4.44
N LEU A 58 8.97 1.04 5.17
CA LEU A 58 8.48 1.12 6.55
C LEU A 58 9.48 0.61 7.58
N GLY A 59 10.44 -0.22 7.18
CA GLY A 59 11.33 -0.96 8.09
C GLY A 59 10.54 -1.75 9.12
N GLU A 60 10.98 -1.70 10.37
CA GLU A 60 10.36 -2.37 11.52
C GLU A 60 8.91 -1.96 11.81
N ARG A 61 8.41 -0.87 11.23
CA ARG A 61 7.02 -0.43 11.44
C ARG A 61 6.01 -1.28 10.66
N ARG A 62 6.44 -2.00 9.63
CA ARG A 62 5.57 -2.81 8.77
C ARG A 62 4.71 -3.78 9.59
N GLY A 63 3.43 -3.84 9.31
CA GLY A 63 2.43 -4.69 9.97
C GLY A 63 2.09 -4.26 11.41
N GLY A 64 2.68 -3.18 11.90
CA GLY A 64 2.52 -2.70 13.26
C GLY A 64 1.56 -1.50 13.39
N PRO A 65 1.22 -1.10 14.62
CA PRO A 65 0.36 0.07 14.87
C PRO A 65 1.03 1.41 14.51
N GLY A 66 2.33 1.41 14.23
CA GLY A 66 3.12 2.60 13.89
C GLY A 66 3.16 2.95 12.40
N VAL A 67 2.43 2.22 11.55
CA VAL A 67 2.37 2.49 10.10
C VAL A 67 1.61 3.81 9.87
N PRO A 68 2.22 4.81 9.19
CA PRO A 68 1.52 6.03 8.87
C PRO A 68 0.31 5.75 7.96
N PRO A 69 -0.87 6.37 8.21
CA PRO A 69 -2.10 6.07 7.46
C PRO A 69 -2.01 6.39 5.97
N TYR A 70 -1.09 7.28 5.58
CA TYR A 70 -0.86 7.63 4.17
C TYR A 70 0.25 6.79 3.52
N ALA A 71 0.98 5.97 4.27
CA ALA A 71 1.99 5.06 3.73
C ALA A 71 1.37 3.76 3.22
N ALA A 72 0.40 3.20 3.97
CA ALA A 72 -0.39 2.04 3.60
C ALA A 72 -1.90 2.38 3.69
N PRO A 73 -2.48 3.02 2.65
CA PRO A 73 -3.86 3.52 2.68
C PRO A 73 -4.87 2.40 2.31
N ALA A 74 -4.93 1.36 3.15
CA ALA A 74 -5.89 0.25 3.05
C ALA A 74 -7.16 0.47 3.89
#